data_AF-A0A1I3A8F5-F1
#
_entry.id   AF-A0A1I3A8F5-F1
#
_cell.length_a   1.000
_cell.length_b   1.000
_cell.length_c   1.000
_cell.angle_alpha   90.00
_cell.angle_beta   90.00
_cell.angle_gamma   90.00
#
_symmetry.space_group_name_H-M   'P 1'
#
loop_
_entity.id
_entity.type
_entity.pdbx_description
1 polymer ?
#
loop_
_entity_poly.entity_id
_entity_poly.type
_entity_poly.pdbx_seq_one_letter_code
_entity_poly.pdbx_strand_id
1 'polypeptide(L)'
;MATITARARVIEDSVHLEKNISTYLCLLLGIDIKTTKLFRSESMSFDVKLNLLLELKYFDKLKREKFKRFSEIRNKFAHLADVITFSDCYQRLDGILNHFKRWYPEIALKKNGEELNKEYYNQLKADLFNDITHFSDYFESSRKKQLDIAEKAKKYSLLLKAMNELAKKGTEQRMIFDYIKRRVQETFRNSQA
;
A
#
# COMPACT_ATOMS: atom_id res chain seq x y z
N MET A 1 11.14 30.55 6.85
CA MET A 1 10.44 29.25 6.92
C MET A 1 11.14 28.30 5.97
N ALA A 2 11.62 27.14 6.44
CA ALA A 2 12.26 26.17 5.55
C ALA A 2 11.21 25.61 4.56
N THR A 3 11.47 25.74 3.26
CA THR A 3 10.61 25.19 2.21
C THR A 3 10.72 23.66 2.23
N ILE A 4 9.59 22.96 2.38
CA ILE A 4 9.56 21.49 2.32
C ILE A 4 9.96 21.07 0.90
N THR A 5 11.00 20.23 0.79
CA THR A 5 11.48 19.72 -0.50
C THR A 5 10.53 18.67 -1.08
N ALA A 6 10.55 18.47 -2.41
CA ALA A 6 9.75 17.43 -3.05
C ALA A 6 10.04 16.04 -2.46
N ARG A 7 11.32 15.74 -2.20
CA ARG A 7 11.74 14.51 -1.52
C ARG A 7 11.09 14.37 -0.14
N ALA A 8 11.26 15.34 0.75
CA ALA A 8 10.72 15.27 2.11
C ALA A 8 9.22 15.02 2.08
N ARG A 9 8.51 15.75 1.20
CA ARG A 9 7.07 15.61 1.01
C ARG A 9 6.65 14.21 0.57
N VAL A 10 7.29 13.66 -0.47
CA VAL A 10 6.96 12.32 -0.99
C VAL A 10 7.24 11.25 0.07
N ILE A 11 8.33 11.38 0.81
CA ILE A 11 8.68 10.42 1.86
C ILE A 11 7.68 10.49 3.01
N GLU A 12 7.34 11.67 3.53
CA GLU A 12 6.34 11.84 4.59
C GLU A 12 4.98 11.28 4.19
N ASP A 13 4.48 11.65 3.00
CA ASP A 13 3.22 11.14 2.48
C ASP A 13 3.26 9.60 2.35
N SER A 14 4.38 9.02 1.92
CA SER A 14 4.54 7.57 1.80
C SER A 14 4.54 6.86 3.16
N VAL A 15 5.15 7.44 4.20
CA VAL A 15 5.15 6.90 5.56
C VAL A 15 3.73 6.90 6.13
N HIS A 16 2.96 7.97 5.89
CA HIS A 16 1.55 8.02 6.29
C HIS A 16 0.72 6.95 5.58
N LEU A 17 0.90 6.80 4.26
CA LEU A 17 0.22 5.77 3.49
C LEU A 17 0.60 4.36 4.00
N GLU A 18 1.88 4.11 4.26
CA GLU A 18 2.39 2.84 4.78
C GLU A 18 1.77 2.47 6.13
N LYS A 19 1.65 3.45 7.03
CA LYS A 19 1.00 3.25 8.34
C LYS A 19 -0.46 2.82 8.17
N ASN A 20 -1.18 3.44 7.25
CA ASN A 20 -2.57 3.09 6.98
C ASN A 20 -2.65 1.68 6.38
N ILE A 21 -1.86 1.36 5.35
CA ILE A 21 -1.77 0.02 4.76
C ILE A 21 -1.48 -1.04 5.83
N SER A 22 -0.50 -0.79 6.70
CA SER A 22 -0.13 -1.69 7.80
C SER A 22 -1.30 -1.93 8.76
N THR A 23 -2.03 -0.87 9.10
CA THR A 23 -3.23 -0.95 9.94
C THR A 23 -4.28 -1.83 9.28
N TYR A 24 -4.55 -1.66 7.99
CA TYR A 24 -5.51 -2.51 7.29
C TYR A 24 -5.11 -3.96 7.20
N LEU A 25 -3.85 -4.23 6.84
CA LEU A 25 -3.38 -5.61 6.77
C LEU A 25 -3.49 -6.28 8.13
N CYS A 26 -3.17 -5.58 9.22
CA CYS A 26 -3.40 -6.08 10.58
C CYS A 26 -4.89 -6.36 10.84
N LEU A 27 -5.77 -5.42 10.51
CA LEU A 27 -7.22 -5.55 10.70
C LEU A 27 -7.83 -6.71 9.90
N LEU A 28 -7.39 -6.91 8.66
CA LEU A 28 -7.77 -8.02 7.78
C LEU A 28 -7.28 -9.36 8.30
N LEU A 29 -6.10 -9.36 8.92
CA LEU A 29 -5.47 -10.56 9.46
C LEU A 29 -5.89 -10.89 10.89
N GLY A 30 -6.70 -10.04 11.53
CA GLY A 30 -7.05 -10.16 12.94
C GLY A 30 -5.85 -10.02 13.88
N ILE A 31 -4.80 -9.33 13.43
CA ILE A 31 -3.56 -9.10 14.18
C ILE A 31 -3.65 -7.73 14.85
N ASP A 32 -3.25 -7.65 16.12
CA ASP A 32 -3.11 -6.37 16.80
C ASP A 32 -1.82 -5.66 16.34
N ILE A 33 -1.98 -4.45 15.80
CA ILE A 33 -0.87 -3.61 15.32
C ILE A 33 0.14 -3.26 16.42
N LYS A 34 -0.30 -3.18 17.69
CA LYS A 34 0.58 -2.83 18.82
C LYS A 34 1.55 -3.97 19.16
N THR A 35 1.08 -5.20 19.05
CA THR A 35 1.83 -6.40 19.46
C THR A 35 2.59 -7.06 18.31
N THR A 36 2.18 -6.84 17.07
CA THR A 36 2.85 -7.44 15.92
C THR A 36 4.21 -6.80 15.63
N LYS A 37 5.19 -7.65 15.31
CA LYS A 37 6.48 -7.22 14.74
C LYS A 37 6.42 -7.13 13.21
N LEU A 38 5.56 -7.91 12.56
CA LEU A 38 5.50 -8.08 11.11
C LEU A 38 5.21 -6.78 10.34
N PHE A 39 4.28 -5.98 10.84
CA PHE A 39 3.79 -4.77 10.16
C PHE A 39 4.40 -3.48 10.73
N ARG A 40 5.43 -3.60 11.59
CA ARG A 40 6.25 -2.44 11.96
C ARG A 40 7.05 -1.98 10.74
N SER A 41 7.38 -0.69 10.69
CA SER A 41 8.05 -0.03 9.56
C SER A 41 9.38 -0.71 9.16
N GLU A 42 10.07 -1.32 10.12
CA GLU A 42 11.40 -1.92 9.90
C GLU A 42 11.37 -3.35 9.37
N SER A 43 10.27 -4.10 9.58
CA SER A 43 10.24 -5.54 9.31
C SER A 43 9.72 -5.91 7.92
N MET A 44 8.97 -5.02 7.30
CA MET A 44 8.41 -5.25 5.96
C MET A 44 8.39 -3.92 5.21
N SER A 45 8.94 -3.92 3.99
CA SER A 45 9.01 -2.71 3.19
C SER A 45 7.62 -2.24 2.72
N PHE A 46 7.52 -0.95 2.44
CA PHE A 46 6.34 -0.33 1.84
C PHE A 46 5.80 -1.12 0.64
N ASP A 47 6.68 -1.50 -0.29
CA ASP A 47 6.28 -2.20 -1.52
C ASP A 47 5.68 -3.58 -1.25
N VAL A 48 6.21 -4.31 -0.27
CA VAL A 48 5.64 -5.61 0.11
C VAL A 48 4.26 -5.43 0.71
N LYS A 49 4.09 -4.46 1.62
CA LYS A 49 2.78 -4.13 2.22
C LYS A 49 1.76 -3.71 1.16
N LEU A 50 2.17 -2.84 0.24
CA LEU A 50 1.31 -2.37 -0.83
C LEU A 50 0.88 -3.53 -1.74
N ASN A 51 1.81 -4.37 -2.18
CA ASN A 51 1.48 -5.52 -3.01
C ASN A 51 0.51 -6.48 -2.32
N LEU A 52 0.72 -6.78 -1.03
CA LEU A 52 -0.23 -7.59 -0.25
C LEU A 52 -1.63 -6.98 -0.24
N LEU A 53 -1.75 -5.66 -0.10
CA LEU A 53 -3.04 -4.96 -0.14
C LEU A 53 -3.69 -5.05 -1.53
N LEU A 54 -2.94 -4.84 -2.61
CA LEU A 54 -3.48 -4.85 -3.98
C LEU A 54 -3.91 -6.25 -4.45
N GLU A 55 -3.26 -7.30 -3.94
CA GLU A 55 -3.62 -8.71 -4.21
C GLU A 55 -4.98 -9.11 -3.64
N LEU A 56 -5.53 -8.34 -2.69
CA LEU A 56 -6.88 -8.57 -2.16
C LEU A 56 -8.00 -8.26 -3.17
N LYS A 57 -7.65 -7.72 -4.35
CA LYS A 57 -8.55 -7.39 -5.46
C LYS A 57 -9.72 -6.46 -5.09
N TYR A 58 -9.60 -5.73 -3.99
CA TYR A 58 -10.58 -4.72 -3.58
C TYR A 58 -10.56 -3.49 -4.50
N PHE A 59 -9.36 -3.03 -4.85
CA PHE A 59 -9.17 -1.89 -5.73
C PHE A 59 -9.41 -2.30 -7.19
N ASP A 60 -10.02 -1.44 -7.99
CA ASP A 60 -10.14 -1.69 -9.43
C ASP A 60 -8.77 -1.57 -10.15
N LYS A 61 -8.75 -1.81 -11.46
CA LYS A 61 -7.52 -1.77 -12.26
C LYS A 61 -6.85 -0.39 -12.22
N LEU A 62 -7.63 0.68 -12.29
CA LEU A 62 -7.14 2.05 -12.34
C LEU A 62 -6.52 2.46 -11.00
N LYS A 63 -7.18 2.14 -9.89
CA LYS A 63 -6.67 2.41 -8.54
C LYS A 63 -5.36 1.65 -8.27
N ARG A 64 -5.31 0.37 -8.63
CA ARG A 64 -4.07 -0.44 -8.54
C ARG A 64 -2.92 0.19 -9.34
N GLU A 65 -3.20 0.69 -10.53
CA GLU A 65 -2.21 1.37 -11.37
C GLU A 65 -1.68 2.64 -10.70
N LYS A 66 -2.56 3.46 -10.11
CA LYS A 66 -2.18 4.66 -9.34
C LYS A 66 -1.30 4.33 -8.15
N PHE A 67 -1.65 3.31 -7.35
CA PHE A 67 -0.83 2.86 -6.22
C PHE A 67 0.58 2.43 -6.66
N LYS A 68 0.68 1.68 -7.77
CA LYS A 68 1.97 1.26 -8.32
C LYS A 68 2.83 2.44 -8.76
N ARG A 69 2.24 3.41 -9.49
CA ARG A 69 2.96 4.62 -9.91
C ARG A 69 3.42 5.47 -8.72
N PHE A 70 2.63 5.53 -7.64
CA PHE A 70 3.06 6.19 -6.41
C PHE A 70 4.27 5.50 -5.75
N SER A 71 4.26 4.17 -5.66
CA SER A 71 5.40 3.38 -5.17
C SER A 71 6.66 3.66 -5.98
N GLU A 72 6.55 3.70 -7.30
CA GLU A 72 7.68 4.02 -8.19
C GLU A 72 8.23 5.43 -7.95
N ILE A 73 7.37 6.45 -7.84
CA ILE A 73 7.76 7.83 -7.51
C ILE A 73 8.51 7.86 -6.17
N ARG A 74 7.93 7.26 -5.13
CA ARG A 74 8.53 7.17 -3.80
C ARG A 74 9.91 6.54 -3.87
N ASN A 75 10.05 5.43 -4.60
CA ASN A 75 11.32 4.72 -4.70
C ASN A 75 12.41 5.55 -5.38
N LYS A 76 12.07 6.33 -6.41
CA LYS A 76 13.03 7.28 -7.02
C LYS A 76 13.49 8.34 -6.00
N PHE A 77 12.57 8.97 -5.28
CA PHE A 77 12.92 9.97 -4.27
C PHE A 77 13.71 9.39 -3.09
N ALA A 78 13.43 8.15 -2.69
CA ALA A 78 14.08 7.48 -1.56
C ALA A 78 15.51 7.01 -1.88
N HIS A 79 15.75 6.54 -3.11
CA HIS A 79 17.00 5.84 -3.45
C HIS A 79 17.95 6.64 -4.35
N LEU A 80 17.47 7.67 -5.06
CA LEU A 80 18.29 8.45 -5.98
C LEU A 80 18.53 9.86 -5.42
N ALA A 81 19.78 10.14 -5.04
CA ALA A 81 20.18 11.40 -4.39
C ALA A 81 20.01 12.63 -5.31
N ASP A 82 20.16 12.44 -6.62
CA ASP A 82 20.05 13.44 -7.67
C ASP A 82 18.60 13.76 -8.10
N VAL A 83 17.61 13.04 -7.56
CA VAL A 83 16.19 13.35 -7.76
C VAL A 83 15.73 14.37 -6.72
N ILE A 84 15.73 15.65 -7.11
CA ILE A 84 15.44 16.78 -6.19
C ILE A 84 14.06 17.39 -6.49
N THR A 85 13.62 17.33 -7.76
CA THR A 85 12.33 17.84 -8.24
C THR A 85 11.42 16.72 -8.76
N PHE A 86 10.13 17.00 -8.93
CA PHE A 86 9.20 16.08 -9.59
C PHE A 86 9.57 15.91 -11.07
N SER A 87 10.07 16.95 -11.73
CA SER A 87 10.58 16.87 -13.09
C SER A 87 11.73 15.86 -13.22
N ASP A 88 12.71 15.92 -12.31
CA ASP A 88 13.81 14.95 -12.26
C ASP A 88 13.28 13.51 -12.08
N CYS A 89 12.31 13.35 -11.19
CA CYS A 89 11.70 12.07 -10.91
C CYS A 89 10.99 11.49 -12.14
N TYR A 90 10.17 12.30 -12.81
CA TYR A 90 9.31 11.85 -13.89
C TYR A 90 10.09 11.55 -15.18
N GLN A 91 11.24 12.21 -15.39
CA GLN A 91 12.17 11.85 -16.46
C GLN A 91 12.77 10.45 -16.29
N ARG A 92 12.81 9.93 -15.05
CA ARG A 92 13.33 8.59 -14.72
C ARG A 92 12.24 7.53 -14.65
N LEU A 93 11.00 7.87 -15.01
CA LEU A 93 9.82 7.01 -14.91
C LEU A 93 9.07 6.95 -16.24
N ASP A 94 9.29 5.87 -16.97
CA ASP A 94 8.73 5.69 -18.30
C ASP A 94 7.19 5.73 -18.30
N GLY A 95 6.66 6.62 -19.15
CA GLY A 95 5.23 6.78 -19.39
C GLY A 95 4.45 7.47 -18.27
N ILE A 96 5.07 7.91 -17.17
CA ILE A 96 4.33 8.47 -16.04
C ILE A 96 3.55 9.73 -16.40
N LEU A 97 4.11 10.59 -17.24
CA LEU A 97 3.43 11.79 -17.73
C LEU A 97 2.20 11.44 -18.59
N ASN A 98 2.24 10.34 -19.35
CA ASN A 98 1.09 9.90 -20.14
C ASN A 98 -0.03 9.39 -19.21
N HIS A 99 0.32 8.69 -18.13
CA HIS A 99 -0.65 8.32 -17.10
C HIS A 99 -1.30 9.54 -16.47
N PHE A 100 -0.50 10.54 -16.06
CA PHE A 100 -1.03 11.77 -15.46
C PHE A 100 -1.94 12.56 -16.39
N LYS A 101 -1.55 12.74 -17.65
CA LYS A 101 -2.40 13.40 -18.66
C LYS A 101 -3.71 12.67 -18.89
N ARG A 102 -3.71 11.34 -18.81
CA ARG A 102 -4.91 10.51 -18.93
C ARG A 102 -5.80 10.58 -17.69
N TRP A 103 -5.21 10.60 -16.50
CA TRP A 103 -5.96 10.59 -15.24
C TRP A 103 -6.47 11.96 -14.84
N TYR A 104 -5.72 13.02 -15.17
CA TYR A 104 -5.95 14.39 -14.73
C TYR A 104 -5.77 15.40 -15.88
N PRO A 105 -6.52 15.25 -16.99
CA PRO A 105 -6.33 16.08 -18.19
C PRO A 105 -6.50 17.59 -17.91
N GLU A 106 -7.39 17.97 -17.00
CA GLU A 106 -7.71 19.35 -16.66
C GLU A 106 -6.55 20.12 -15.99
N ILE A 107 -5.61 19.41 -15.35
CA ILE A 107 -4.46 20.04 -14.68
C ILE A 107 -3.49 20.61 -15.73
N ALA A 108 -3.31 19.91 -16.85
CA ALA A 108 -2.42 20.32 -17.93
C ALA A 108 -2.82 21.66 -18.57
N LEU A 109 -4.08 22.07 -18.41
CA LEU A 109 -4.62 23.32 -18.95
C LEU A 109 -4.29 24.53 -18.06
N LYS A 110 -3.96 24.31 -16.79
CA LYS A 110 -3.86 25.37 -15.76
C LYS A 110 -2.44 25.63 -15.29
N LYS A 111 -1.56 24.65 -15.43
CA LYS A 111 -0.19 24.68 -14.88
C LYS A 111 0.82 24.18 -15.90
N ASN A 112 2.07 24.57 -15.73
CA ASN A 112 3.19 24.12 -16.55
C ASN A 112 4.43 23.80 -15.69
N GLY A 113 5.43 23.18 -16.31
CA GLY A 113 6.72 22.89 -15.68
C GLY A 113 6.63 22.10 -14.38
N GLU A 114 7.43 22.50 -13.39
CA GLU A 114 7.48 21.83 -12.08
C GLU A 114 6.18 21.96 -11.28
N GLU A 115 5.48 23.09 -11.39
CA GLU A 115 4.20 23.29 -10.70
C GLU A 115 3.10 22.36 -11.24
N LEU A 116 3.11 22.06 -12.55
CA LEU A 116 2.28 21.00 -13.13
C LEU A 116 2.61 19.63 -12.53
N ASN A 117 3.90 19.28 -12.48
CA ASN A 117 4.35 17.98 -11.99
C ASN A 117 4.02 17.76 -10.50
N LYS A 118 4.16 18.81 -9.71
CA LYS A 118 3.74 18.88 -8.30
C LYS A 118 2.23 18.73 -8.15
N GLU A 119 1.45 19.35 -9.02
CA GLU A 119 -0.01 19.22 -8.96
C GLU A 119 -0.49 17.82 -9.34
N TYR A 120 0.13 17.19 -10.33
CA TYR A 120 -0.12 15.77 -10.63
C TYR A 120 0.15 14.88 -9.42
N TYR A 121 1.25 15.11 -8.71
CA TYR A 121 1.55 14.37 -7.49
C TYR A 121 0.49 14.61 -6.40
N ASN A 122 0.08 15.88 -6.20
CA ASN A 122 -0.96 16.23 -5.22
C ASN A 122 -2.25 15.46 -5.48
N GLN A 123 -2.66 15.37 -6.75
CA GLN A 123 -3.90 14.74 -7.13
C GLN A 123 -3.83 13.22 -7.05
N LEU A 124 -2.70 12.63 -7.44
CA LEU A 124 -2.42 11.23 -7.20
C LEU A 124 -2.51 10.90 -5.71
N LYS A 125 -1.86 11.70 -4.86
CA LYS A 125 -1.91 11.51 -3.42
C LYS A 125 -3.35 11.57 -2.89
N ALA A 126 -4.10 12.61 -3.27
CA ALA A 126 -5.47 12.80 -2.82
C ALA A 126 -6.33 11.57 -3.14
N ASP A 127 -6.21 11.05 -4.37
CA ASP A 127 -6.91 9.84 -4.78
C ASP A 127 -6.54 8.63 -3.93
N LEU A 128 -5.24 8.39 -3.69
CA LEU A 128 -4.80 7.23 -2.91
C LEU A 128 -5.25 7.31 -1.45
N PHE A 129 -5.21 8.49 -0.84
CA PHE A 129 -5.68 8.68 0.54
C PHE A 129 -7.21 8.53 0.63
N ASN A 130 -7.95 9.02 -0.35
CA ASN A 130 -9.40 8.81 -0.43
C ASN A 130 -9.74 7.33 -0.61
N ASP A 131 -9.04 6.63 -1.51
CA ASP A 131 -9.24 5.21 -1.75
C ASP A 131 -8.96 4.36 -0.51
N ILE A 132 -7.92 4.70 0.23
CA ILE A 132 -7.60 4.08 1.52
C ILE A 132 -8.67 4.40 2.58
N THR A 133 -9.13 5.66 2.66
CA THR A 133 -10.14 6.07 3.64
C THR A 133 -11.46 5.35 3.38
N HIS A 134 -11.93 5.33 2.14
CA HIS A 134 -13.13 4.57 1.75
C HIS A 134 -13.01 3.07 2.00
N PHE A 135 -11.81 2.50 1.80
CA PHE A 135 -11.57 1.11 2.17
C PHE A 135 -11.73 0.90 3.69
N SER A 136 -11.25 1.83 4.52
CA SER A 136 -11.44 1.80 5.98
C SER A 136 -12.91 1.78 6.35
N ASP A 137 -13.68 2.71 5.78
CA ASP A 137 -15.10 2.88 6.10
C ASP A 137 -15.91 1.67 5.64
N TYR A 138 -15.63 1.16 4.43
CA TYR A 138 -16.20 -0.08 3.93
C TYR A 138 -15.84 -1.26 4.85
N PHE A 139 -14.59 -1.33 5.30
CA PHE A 139 -14.14 -2.43 6.15
C PHE A 139 -14.74 -2.37 7.56
N GLU A 140 -14.84 -1.20 8.18
CA GLU A 140 -15.47 -1.01 9.49
C GLU A 140 -16.97 -1.27 9.45
N SER A 141 -17.66 -0.77 8.41
CA SER A 141 -19.08 -1.04 8.21
C SER A 141 -19.35 -2.52 7.87
N SER A 142 -18.48 -3.17 7.10
CA SER A 142 -18.56 -4.61 6.83
C SER A 142 -18.21 -5.45 8.05
N ARG A 143 -17.28 -5.03 8.91
CA ARG A 143 -16.96 -5.68 10.19
C ARG A 143 -18.16 -5.65 11.14
N LYS A 144 -18.91 -4.55 11.19
CA LYS A 144 -20.18 -4.48 11.95
C LYS A 144 -21.26 -5.42 11.41
N LYS A 145 -21.20 -5.81 10.12
CA LYS A 145 -22.15 -6.71 9.46
C LYS A 145 -21.69 -8.18 9.36
N GLN A 146 -20.39 -8.48 9.38
CA GLN A 146 -19.80 -9.79 9.07
C GLN A 146 -18.87 -10.32 10.17
N LEU A 147 -19.32 -10.29 11.42
CA LEU A 147 -18.77 -11.15 12.48
C LEU A 147 -19.39 -12.55 12.39
N ASP A 148 -19.34 -13.20 11.23
CA ASP A 148 -19.55 -14.65 11.14
C ASP A 148 -18.24 -15.33 10.76
N ILE A 149 -17.78 -16.16 11.69
CA ILE A 149 -16.42 -16.68 11.85
C ILE A 149 -16.02 -17.61 10.68
N ALA A 150 -17.01 -18.16 9.96
CA ALA A 150 -16.82 -19.06 8.84
C ALA A 150 -16.24 -18.38 7.57
N GLU A 151 -16.60 -17.12 7.31
CA GLU A 151 -16.15 -16.43 6.09
C GLU A 151 -14.68 -15.95 6.22
N LYS A 152 -14.27 -15.63 7.45
CA LYS A 152 -12.88 -15.34 7.81
C LYS A 152 -11.98 -16.56 7.59
N ALA A 153 -12.39 -17.74 8.08
CA ALA A 153 -11.67 -18.99 7.83
C ALA A 153 -11.45 -19.26 6.33
N LYS A 154 -12.45 -18.97 5.50
CA LYS A 154 -12.36 -19.12 4.04
C LYS A 154 -11.36 -18.14 3.41
N LYS A 155 -11.41 -16.86 3.76
CA LYS A 155 -10.43 -15.85 3.28
C LYS A 155 -9.01 -16.16 3.76
N TYR A 156 -8.84 -16.64 5.00
CA TYR A 156 -7.54 -17.06 5.52
C TYR A 156 -6.94 -18.25 4.77
N SER A 157 -7.76 -19.23 4.38
CA SER A 157 -7.29 -20.37 3.58
C SER A 157 -6.82 -19.97 2.17
N LEU A 158 -7.44 -18.96 1.56
CA LEU A 158 -7.04 -18.43 0.26
C LEU A 158 -5.71 -17.67 0.36
N LEU A 159 -5.53 -16.88 1.42
CA LEU A 159 -4.29 -16.17 1.69
C LEU A 159 -3.13 -17.14 1.94
N LEU A 160 -3.36 -18.21 2.72
CA LEU A 160 -2.39 -19.29 2.94
C LEU A 160 -2.01 -20.02 1.65
N LYS A 161 -2.93 -20.21 0.70
CA LYS A 161 -2.61 -20.80 -0.61
C LYS A 161 -1.71 -19.89 -1.44
N ALA A 162 -2.09 -18.62 -1.60
CA ALA A 162 -1.28 -17.65 -2.34
C ALA A 162 0.13 -17.48 -1.73
N MET A 163 0.22 -17.50 -0.41
CA MET A 163 1.50 -17.40 0.32
C MET A 163 2.35 -18.67 0.19
N ASN A 164 1.75 -19.87 0.11
CA ASN A 164 2.48 -21.10 -0.19
C ASN A 164 3.09 -21.09 -1.59
N GLU A 165 2.43 -20.47 -2.57
CA GLU A 165 2.97 -20.32 -3.92
C GLU A 165 4.12 -19.31 -3.98
N LEU A 166 4.07 -18.25 -3.17
CA LEU A 166 5.17 -17.29 -3.03
C LEU A 166 6.37 -17.87 -2.27
N ALA A 167 6.14 -18.63 -1.20
CA ALA A 167 7.20 -19.26 -0.40
C ALA A 167 8.04 -20.29 -1.18
N LYS A 168 7.50 -20.85 -2.27
CA LYS A 168 8.27 -21.69 -3.20
C LYS A 168 9.33 -20.90 -3.99
N LYS A 169 9.34 -19.56 -3.94
CA LYS A 169 10.22 -18.70 -4.74
C LYS A 169 11.48 -18.17 -4.04
N GLY A 170 11.70 -18.37 -2.73
CA GLY A 170 12.99 -18.01 -2.10
C GLY A 170 12.96 -17.64 -0.61
N THR A 171 14.08 -17.82 0.07
CA THR A 171 14.29 -18.30 1.46
C THR A 171 13.91 -17.40 2.65
N GLU A 172 13.70 -16.09 2.53
CA GLU A 172 13.32 -15.24 3.68
C GLU A 172 11.82 -15.30 4.02
N GLN A 173 10.99 -15.54 3.01
CA GLN A 173 9.53 -15.55 3.14
C GLN A 173 9.03 -16.78 3.92
N ARG A 174 9.84 -17.85 3.97
CA ARG A 174 9.53 -19.12 4.64
C ARG A 174 9.47 -18.98 6.17
N MET A 175 10.31 -18.13 6.76
CA MET A 175 10.30 -17.87 8.21
C MET A 175 9.07 -17.04 8.64
N ILE A 176 8.72 -16.02 7.85
CA ILE A 176 7.48 -15.24 8.03
C ILE A 176 6.25 -16.16 7.87
N PHE A 177 6.32 -17.08 6.90
CA PHE A 177 5.29 -18.07 6.63
C PHE A 177 5.08 -19.05 7.80
N ASP A 178 6.15 -19.64 8.35
CA ASP A 178 6.04 -20.59 9.46
C ASP A 178 5.55 -19.95 10.76
N TYR A 179 5.87 -18.66 10.97
CA TYR A 179 5.37 -17.89 12.10
C TYR A 179 3.86 -17.60 11.99
N ILE A 180 3.39 -17.16 10.81
CA ILE A 180 1.97 -16.87 10.59
C ILE A 180 1.15 -18.16 10.62
N LYS A 181 1.65 -19.26 10.04
CA LYS A 181 0.99 -20.57 10.07
C LYS A 181 0.71 -21.05 11.50
N ARG A 182 1.69 -20.89 12.41
CA ARG A 182 1.50 -21.23 13.83
C ARG A 182 0.42 -20.38 14.48
N ARG A 183 0.44 -19.06 14.26
CA ARG A 183 -0.58 -18.15 14.81
C ARG A 183 -2.00 -18.47 14.32
N VAL A 184 -2.15 -18.85 13.06
CA VAL A 184 -3.46 -19.27 12.51
C VAL A 184 -3.95 -20.56 13.16
N GLN A 185 -3.07 -21.54 13.37
CA GLN A 185 -3.42 -22.80 14.03
C GLN A 185 -3.80 -22.61 15.51
N GLU A 186 -3.10 -21.72 16.23
CA GLU A 186 -3.44 -21.33 17.60
C GLU A 186 -4.83 -20.67 17.68
N THR A 187 -5.11 -19.76 16.76
CA THR A 187 -6.41 -19.04 16.70
C THR A 187 -7.57 -20.00 16.41
N PHE A 188 -7.34 -20.99 15.54
CA PHE A 188 -8.34 -22.04 15.24
C PHE A 188 -8.66 -22.91 16.46
N ARG A 189 -7.64 -23.34 17.20
CA ARG A 189 -7.83 -24.13 18.43
C ARG A 189 -8.62 -23.35 19.48
N ASN A 190 -8.35 -22.06 19.63
CA ASN A 190 -9.05 -21.20 20.59
C ASN A 190 -10.47 -20.82 20.16
N SER A 191 -10.88 -21.11 18.92
CA SER A 191 -12.25 -20.90 18.43
C SER A 191 -13.15 -22.14 18.53
N GLN A 192 -12.57 -23.29 18.94
CA GLN A 192 -13.28 -24.56 19.14
C GLN A 192 -13.34 -24.97 20.62
N ALA A 193 -12.86 -24.11 21.52
CA ALA A 193 -13.00 -24.21 22.98
C ALA A 193 -13.98 -23.14 23.46
#